data_AF-A0A3M9N496-F1
#
_entry.id   AF-A0A3M9N496-F1
#
_cell.length_a   1.000
_cell.length_b   1.000
_cell.length_c   1.000
_cell.angle_alpha   90.00
_cell.angle_beta   90.00
_cell.angle_gamma   90.00
#
_symmetry.space_group_name_H-M   'P 1'
#
loop_
_entity.id
_entity.type
_entity.pdbx_description
1 polymer ?
#
loop_
_entity_poly.entity_id
_entity_poly.type
_entity_poly.pdbx_seq_one_letter_code
_entity_poly.pdbx_strand_id
1 'polypeptide(L)'
;MPSNLNTAIDFLETQWSSINDNKLKGINAEIRLEAYLKSPLIKDLYRYIIPGGWIIAPGSNAVLMPTKARIAVLPNSFGFSWTKSFSPSPFTAQTLASSFFNQVGIETYFANFDPSGRESRFDVPRKKNYNTTYELEPHLIGSSGLEKVDINVMMRNFPRRKGLVGMRAYKSGRIDRKDPVWSDSSLVTHLFWKEYSRYFLQRNYLVSSNDLDFFIIGKSGKAYPIELKSKRVYADAKLGDWFGIDIGPFSKLSFFVSLSNNMEALYLVEEVDDLGGNIEWWGVRFSEVLKYCFWVTQSGGASMGGGRSNTIKVPKEIFTPLHLLLPTL
;
A
#
# COMPACT_ATOMS: atom_id res chain seq x y z
N MET A 1 11.58 19.13 0.99
CA MET A 1 10.63 18.31 1.76
C MET A 1 9.66 19.17 2.57
N PRO A 2 8.58 18.66 3.17
CA PRO A 2 7.89 19.45 4.20
C PRO A 2 8.88 19.93 5.26
N SER A 3 8.87 21.23 5.57
CA SER A 3 9.84 21.85 6.50
C SER A 3 9.67 21.42 7.96
N ASN A 4 8.54 20.80 8.29
CA ASN A 4 8.25 20.25 9.62
C ASN A 4 7.16 19.16 9.52
N LEU A 5 6.97 18.44 10.64
CA LEU A 5 5.97 17.39 10.79
C LEU A 5 4.55 17.86 10.45
N ASN A 6 4.16 19.05 10.90
CA ASN A 6 2.80 19.56 10.67
C ASN A 6 2.52 19.77 9.19
N THR A 7 3.47 20.33 8.45
CA THR A 7 3.36 20.51 7.00
C THR A 7 3.25 19.17 6.26
N ALA A 8 3.93 18.12 6.74
CA ALA A 8 3.82 16.78 6.15
C ALA A 8 2.43 16.17 6.36
N ILE A 9 1.91 16.24 7.59
CA ILE A 9 0.56 15.74 7.90
C ILE A 9 -0.51 16.56 7.16
N ASP A 10 -0.31 17.87 7.04
CA ASP A 10 -1.18 18.75 6.26
C ASP A 10 -1.25 18.32 4.80
N PHE A 11 -0.12 17.93 4.20
CA PHE A 11 -0.09 17.34 2.87
C PHE A 11 -0.89 16.03 2.82
N LEU A 12 -0.61 15.09 3.73
CA LEU A 12 -1.33 13.81 3.79
C LEU A 12 -2.84 14.00 3.88
N GLU A 13 -3.27 14.94 4.73
CA GLU A 13 -4.68 15.30 4.89
C GLU A 13 -5.32 15.79 3.59
N THR A 14 -4.59 16.57 2.79
CA THR A 14 -5.10 17.01 1.48
C THR A 14 -5.29 15.85 0.50
N GLN A 15 -4.40 14.84 0.56
CA GLN A 15 -4.43 13.68 -0.32
C GLN A 15 -5.45 12.62 0.10
N TRP A 16 -5.81 12.60 1.39
CA TRP A 16 -6.80 11.69 1.96
C TRP A 16 -8.17 12.33 2.22
N SER A 17 -8.38 13.53 1.71
CA SER A 17 -9.55 14.37 1.99
C SER A 17 -10.92 13.83 1.54
N SER A 18 -10.96 12.78 0.70
CA SER A 18 -12.21 12.05 0.41
C SER A 18 -12.33 10.73 1.16
N ILE A 19 -11.32 10.36 1.93
CA ILE A 19 -11.20 9.04 2.50
C ILE A 19 -11.84 9.07 3.88
N ASN A 20 -12.76 8.13 4.08
CA ASN A 20 -13.44 7.94 5.35
C ASN A 20 -12.45 7.45 6.42
N ASP A 21 -12.87 7.49 7.69
CA ASP A 21 -12.08 7.06 8.85
C ASP A 21 -11.47 5.67 8.70
N ASN A 22 -12.02 4.83 7.80
CA ASN A 22 -11.50 3.49 7.51
C ASN A 22 -10.06 3.49 6.98
N LYS A 23 -9.61 4.51 6.22
CA LYS A 23 -8.21 4.53 5.75
C LYS A 23 -7.24 4.94 6.84
N LEU A 24 -7.63 5.85 7.74
CA LEU A 24 -6.84 6.15 8.93
C LEU A 24 -6.70 4.90 9.80
N LYS A 25 -7.80 4.16 9.99
CA LYS A 25 -7.76 2.85 10.66
C LYS A 25 -6.85 1.84 9.95
N GLY A 26 -6.91 1.78 8.61
CA GLY A 26 -6.03 0.94 7.81
C GLY A 26 -4.56 1.29 7.96
N ILE A 27 -4.22 2.58 7.91
CA ILE A 27 -2.85 3.07 8.15
C ILE A 27 -2.40 2.68 9.57
N ASN A 28 -3.22 2.95 10.59
CA ASN A 28 -2.92 2.55 11.97
C ASN A 28 -2.70 1.04 12.10
N ALA A 29 -3.44 0.22 11.36
CA ALA A 29 -3.23 -1.22 11.30
C ALA A 29 -1.92 -1.59 10.60
N GLU A 30 -1.56 -0.93 9.49
CA GLU A 30 -0.27 -1.13 8.80
C GLU A 30 0.90 -0.89 9.77
N ILE A 31 0.79 0.13 10.61
CA ILE A 31 1.83 0.51 11.58
C ILE A 31 1.94 -0.50 12.72
N ARG A 32 0.80 -0.92 13.28
CA ARG A 32 0.78 -1.97 14.30
C ARG A 32 1.31 -3.29 13.76
N LEU A 33 0.98 -3.64 12.51
CA LEU A 33 1.54 -4.80 11.83
C LEU A 33 3.06 -4.67 11.68
N GLU A 34 3.57 -3.54 11.22
CA GLU A 34 5.01 -3.34 11.07
C GLU A 34 5.75 -3.43 12.41
N ALA A 35 5.18 -2.85 13.48
CA ALA A 35 5.69 -2.99 14.84
C ALA A 35 5.69 -4.45 15.31
N TYR A 36 4.60 -5.18 15.04
CA TYR A 36 4.49 -6.61 15.34
C TYR A 36 5.54 -7.43 14.58
N LEU A 37 5.68 -7.23 13.27
CA LEU A 37 6.69 -7.87 12.41
C LEU A 37 8.12 -7.62 12.90
N LYS A 38 8.41 -6.41 13.40
CA LYS A 38 9.73 -6.07 13.95
C LYS A 38 9.95 -6.56 15.39
N SER A 39 8.94 -7.10 16.06
CA SER A 39 9.06 -7.57 17.44
C SER A 39 10.00 -8.78 17.54
N PRO A 40 10.68 -8.97 18.69
CA PRO A 40 11.57 -10.13 18.89
C PRO A 40 10.88 -11.48 18.69
N LEU A 41 9.56 -11.55 18.89
CA LEU A 41 8.78 -12.78 18.76
C LEU A 41 8.77 -13.32 17.33
N ILE A 42 8.70 -12.44 16.33
CA ILE A 42 8.45 -12.87 14.93
C ILE A 42 9.42 -12.33 13.89
N LYS A 43 10.28 -11.38 14.24
CA LYS A 43 11.26 -10.77 13.31
C LYS A 43 12.13 -11.81 12.61
N ASP A 44 12.47 -12.88 13.31
CA ASP A 44 13.33 -13.95 12.78
C ASP A 44 12.57 -15.00 11.98
N LEU A 45 11.27 -14.83 11.73
CA LEU A 45 10.44 -15.79 10.98
C LEU A 45 10.35 -15.47 9.48
N TYR A 46 10.82 -14.30 9.06
CA TYR A 46 10.90 -13.89 7.65
C TYR A 46 12.27 -13.28 7.35
N ARG A 47 12.57 -13.02 6.07
CA ARG A 47 13.89 -12.49 5.66
C ARG A 47 13.90 -10.98 5.54
N TYR A 48 12.93 -10.42 4.83
CA TYR A 48 12.81 -8.97 4.62
C TYR A 48 11.35 -8.53 4.64
N ILE A 49 11.12 -7.30 5.08
CA ILE A 49 9.90 -6.55 4.82
C ILE A 49 10.28 -5.34 3.97
N ILE A 50 9.49 -5.08 2.93
CA ILE A 50 9.62 -3.90 2.08
C ILE A 50 8.34 -3.10 2.27
N PRO A 51 8.45 -1.79 2.59
CA PRO A 51 7.29 -0.92 2.63
C PRO A 51 6.50 -0.97 1.33
N GLY A 52 5.19 -0.82 1.47
CA GLY A 52 4.28 -0.75 0.35
C GLY A 52 4.50 0.44 -0.59
N GLY A 53 3.70 0.47 -1.63
CA GLY A 53 3.77 1.48 -2.68
C GLY A 53 2.51 1.46 -3.51
N TRP A 54 2.65 1.68 -4.82
CA TRP A 54 1.49 1.77 -5.70
C TRP A 54 1.63 0.84 -6.89
N ILE A 55 0.53 0.19 -7.25
CA ILE A 55 0.37 -0.43 -8.55
C ILE A 55 -0.44 0.52 -9.41
N ILE A 56 0.20 0.98 -10.49
CA ILE A 56 -0.31 2.03 -11.35
C ILE A 56 -0.63 1.43 -12.72
N ALA A 57 -1.86 1.64 -13.16
CA ALA A 57 -2.33 1.34 -14.51
C ALA A 57 -2.68 2.64 -15.24
N PRO A 58 -2.55 2.70 -16.57
CA PRO A 58 -2.89 3.88 -17.34
C PRO A 58 -4.39 4.15 -17.19
N GLY A 59 -4.71 5.37 -16.78
CA GLY A 59 -6.07 5.89 -16.86
C GLY A 59 -6.38 6.29 -18.31
N SER A 60 -7.65 6.48 -18.61
CA SER A 60 -8.06 6.87 -19.96
C SER A 60 -9.32 7.72 -19.94
N ASN A 61 -9.37 8.65 -20.90
CA ASN A 61 -10.61 9.26 -21.40
C ASN A 61 -10.91 8.77 -22.85
N ALA A 62 -10.18 7.75 -23.33
CA ALA A 62 -10.19 7.21 -24.68
C ALA A 62 -10.62 5.73 -24.72
N VAL A 63 -11.10 5.28 -25.88
CA VAL A 63 -11.76 3.98 -26.11
C VAL A 63 -10.79 2.78 -26.06
N LEU A 64 -9.52 2.97 -26.43
CA LEU A 64 -8.47 1.94 -26.37
C LEU A 64 -7.55 2.20 -25.18
N MET A 65 -7.69 1.38 -24.14
CA MET A 65 -6.82 1.42 -22.97
C MET A 65 -5.68 0.41 -23.11
N PRO A 66 -4.41 0.79 -22.91
CA PRO A 66 -3.31 -0.16 -22.80
C PRO A 66 -3.36 -0.88 -21.43
N THR A 67 -4.42 -1.66 -21.19
CA THR A 67 -4.73 -2.33 -19.91
C THR A 67 -3.65 -3.30 -19.44
N LYS A 68 -2.74 -3.69 -20.34
CA LYS A 68 -1.57 -4.53 -20.06
C LYS A 68 -0.39 -3.76 -19.47
N ALA A 69 -0.29 -2.45 -19.70
CA ALA A 69 0.78 -1.64 -19.12
C ALA A 69 0.47 -1.43 -17.64
N ARG A 70 1.25 -2.05 -16.76
CA ARG A 70 1.15 -1.84 -15.31
C ARG A 70 2.55 -1.68 -14.75
N ILE A 71 2.68 -0.76 -13.81
CA ILE A 71 3.95 -0.53 -13.11
C ILE A 71 3.72 -0.60 -11.61
N ALA A 72 4.69 -1.14 -10.89
CA ALA A 72 4.80 -1.02 -9.44
C ALA A 72 5.76 0.14 -9.14
N VAL A 73 5.37 1.02 -8.22
CA VAL A 73 6.17 2.16 -7.78
C VAL A 73 6.40 2.01 -6.29
N LEU A 74 7.62 1.64 -5.91
CA LEU A 74 8.02 1.40 -4.53
C LEU A 74 8.90 2.57 -4.07
N PRO A 75 8.38 3.46 -3.21
CA PRO A 75 9.10 4.66 -2.79
C PRO A 75 10.21 4.33 -1.80
N ASN A 76 11.43 4.77 -2.10
CA ASN A 76 12.51 4.79 -1.12
C ASN A 76 12.33 6.04 -0.27
N SER A 77 12.03 5.82 1.02
CA SER A 77 11.89 6.91 1.97
C SER A 77 13.25 7.47 2.36
N PHE A 78 13.34 8.78 2.50
CA PHE A 78 14.52 9.46 3.02
C PHE A 78 14.14 10.43 4.13
N GLY A 79 15.08 10.64 5.04
CA GLY A 79 14.89 11.49 6.20
C GLY A 79 14.76 12.95 5.81
N PHE A 80 13.82 13.63 6.45
CA PHE A 80 13.75 15.08 6.56
C PHE A 80 14.65 15.61 7.67
N SER A 81 14.89 16.92 7.69
CA SER A 81 15.62 17.60 8.77
C SER A 81 15.07 17.33 10.18
N TRP A 82 13.77 17.02 10.29
CA TRP A 82 13.06 16.75 11.54
C TRP A 82 12.83 15.25 11.81
N THR A 83 13.47 14.37 11.05
CA THR A 83 13.36 12.90 11.19
C THR A 83 14.71 12.21 11.13
N LYS A 84 14.77 10.98 11.64
CA LYS A 84 15.94 10.13 11.46
C LYS A 84 16.14 9.77 9.99
N SER A 85 17.39 9.54 9.58
CA SER A 85 17.69 8.94 8.29
C SER A 85 17.13 7.52 8.23
N PHE A 86 16.69 7.11 7.03
CA PHE A 86 16.25 5.76 6.77
C PHE A 86 17.30 5.04 5.95
N SER A 87 17.54 3.77 6.29
CA SER A 87 18.24 2.87 5.38
C SER A 87 17.23 2.40 4.32
N PRO A 88 17.59 2.45 3.03
CA PRO A 88 16.75 1.83 2.01
C PRO A 88 16.65 0.32 2.28
N SER A 89 15.60 -0.31 1.76
CA SER A 89 15.52 -1.77 1.76
C SER A 89 16.78 -2.36 1.11
N PRO A 90 17.34 -3.47 1.65
CA PRO A 90 18.53 -4.09 1.07
C PRO A 90 18.33 -4.37 -0.42
N PHE A 91 19.38 -4.20 -1.22
CA PHE A 91 19.30 -4.40 -2.68
C PHE A 91 18.76 -5.79 -3.04
N THR A 92 19.16 -6.83 -2.30
CA THR A 92 18.60 -8.19 -2.46
C THR A 92 17.09 -8.24 -2.28
N ALA A 93 16.53 -7.52 -1.30
CA ALA A 93 15.09 -7.46 -1.10
C ALA A 93 14.39 -6.75 -2.27
N GLN A 94 14.97 -5.63 -2.74
CA GLN A 94 14.49 -4.89 -3.91
C GLN A 94 14.50 -5.77 -5.17
N THR A 95 15.57 -6.52 -5.42
CA THR A 95 15.68 -7.46 -6.55
C THR A 95 14.61 -8.56 -6.48
N LEU A 96 14.34 -9.13 -5.30
CA LEU A 96 13.32 -10.16 -5.14
C LEU A 96 11.90 -9.59 -5.37
N ALA A 97 11.60 -8.39 -4.89
CA ALA A 97 10.34 -7.72 -5.17
C ALA A 97 10.17 -7.40 -6.66
N SER A 98 11.21 -6.85 -7.29
CA SER A 98 11.17 -6.57 -8.74
C SER A 98 10.99 -7.86 -9.55
N SER A 99 11.65 -8.96 -9.16
CA SER A 99 11.51 -10.25 -9.83
C SER A 99 10.08 -10.77 -9.73
N PHE A 100 9.45 -10.68 -8.56
CA PHE A 100 8.04 -11.05 -8.39
C PHE A 100 7.13 -10.29 -9.35
N PHE A 101 7.23 -8.96 -9.35
CA PHE A 101 6.36 -8.13 -10.19
C PHE A 101 6.60 -8.36 -11.68
N ASN A 102 7.87 -8.51 -12.09
CA ASN A 102 8.21 -8.79 -13.48
C ASN A 102 7.62 -10.15 -13.94
N GLN A 103 7.60 -11.17 -13.07
CA GLN A 103 6.98 -12.46 -13.35
C GLN A 103 5.45 -12.38 -13.52
N VAL A 104 4.80 -11.39 -12.90
CA VAL A 104 3.37 -11.09 -13.10
C VAL A 104 3.10 -10.05 -14.19
N GLY A 105 4.12 -9.70 -14.99
CA GLY A 105 4.01 -8.73 -16.08
C GLY A 105 3.85 -7.29 -15.62
N ILE A 106 4.31 -6.96 -14.41
CA ILE A 106 4.36 -5.60 -13.85
C ILE A 106 5.81 -5.15 -13.78
N GLU A 107 6.14 -4.04 -14.45
CA GLU A 107 7.47 -3.46 -14.37
C GLU A 107 7.63 -2.70 -13.04
N THR A 108 8.71 -2.93 -12.30
CA THR A 108 8.90 -2.33 -10.96
C THR A 108 9.92 -1.22 -10.98
N TYR A 109 9.51 -0.06 -10.47
CA TYR A 109 10.37 1.11 -10.30
C TYR A 109 10.51 1.44 -8.82
N PHE A 110 11.75 1.66 -8.39
CA PHE A 110 12.06 2.22 -7.09
C PHE A 110 12.09 3.74 -7.22
N ALA A 111 11.19 4.44 -6.52
CA ALA A 111 11.08 5.88 -6.62
C ALA A 111 11.97 6.55 -5.58
N ASN A 112 13.05 7.17 -6.05
CA ASN A 112 13.83 8.14 -5.29
C ASN A 112 13.27 9.55 -5.56
N PHE A 113 13.64 10.51 -4.72
CA PHE A 113 13.34 11.92 -5.01
C PHE A 113 14.54 12.78 -4.62
N ASP A 114 14.82 13.81 -5.40
CA ASP A 114 15.91 14.75 -5.16
C ASP A 114 15.63 15.64 -3.92
N PRO A 115 16.40 15.50 -2.81
CA PRO A 115 16.17 16.26 -1.58
C PRO A 115 16.74 17.70 -1.62
N SER A 116 17.64 18.00 -2.55
CA SER A 116 18.61 19.09 -2.40
C SER A 116 17.97 20.48 -2.20
N GLY A 117 17.98 20.99 -0.95
CA GLY A 117 17.61 22.37 -0.60
C GLY A 117 16.14 22.75 -0.76
N ARG A 118 15.22 21.79 -0.94
CA ARG A 118 13.81 22.06 -1.25
C ARG A 118 12.86 21.98 -0.04
N GLU A 119 13.37 21.95 1.20
CA GLU A 119 12.50 21.89 2.38
C GLU A 119 11.64 23.14 2.57
N SER A 120 12.28 24.30 2.53
CA SER A 120 11.62 25.59 2.61
C SER A 120 10.69 25.90 1.43
N ARG A 121 10.78 25.13 0.33
CA ARG A 121 10.00 25.35 -0.91
C ARG A 121 8.78 24.43 -1.03
N PHE A 122 8.56 23.54 -0.07
CA PHE A 122 7.36 22.71 -0.10
C PHE A 122 6.14 23.57 0.18
N ASP A 123 5.17 23.52 -0.72
CA ASP A 123 3.85 24.08 -0.48
C ASP A 123 2.84 22.94 -0.48
N VAL A 124 1.99 22.94 0.54
CA VAL A 124 0.89 22.00 0.64
C VAL A 124 -0.07 22.30 -0.51
N PRO A 125 -0.42 21.31 -1.36
CA PRO A 125 -1.31 21.52 -2.49
C PRO A 125 -2.64 22.14 -2.04
N ARG A 126 -3.11 23.12 -2.81
CA ARG A 126 -4.37 23.83 -2.58
C ARG A 126 -5.18 23.85 -3.87
N LYS A 127 -6.49 24.05 -3.79
CA LYS A 127 -7.32 24.21 -4.99
C LYS A 127 -6.71 25.29 -5.90
N LYS A 128 -6.48 24.95 -7.18
CA LYS A 128 -5.79 25.75 -8.22
C LYS A 128 -4.26 25.89 -8.07
N ASN A 129 -3.65 25.33 -7.03
CA ASN A 129 -2.21 25.32 -6.80
C ASN A 129 -1.76 23.89 -6.45
N TYR A 130 -1.45 23.09 -7.46
CA TYR A 130 -1.04 21.68 -7.35
C TYR A 130 0.41 21.53 -7.77
N ASN A 131 1.29 22.22 -7.05
CA ASN A 131 2.72 22.17 -7.32
C ASN A 131 3.33 20.83 -6.91
N THR A 132 4.33 20.39 -7.66
CA THR A 132 5.19 19.26 -7.33
C THR A 132 6.57 19.81 -7.00
N THR A 133 6.91 19.86 -5.72
CA THR A 133 8.21 20.35 -5.24
C THR A 133 9.36 19.35 -5.47
N TYR A 134 9.11 18.04 -5.34
CA TYR A 134 10.10 16.98 -5.58
C TYR A 134 9.84 16.32 -6.91
N GLU A 135 10.89 16.21 -7.70
CA GLU A 135 10.87 15.39 -8.90
C GLU A 135 11.03 13.93 -8.49
N LEU A 136 10.21 13.07 -9.09
CA LEU A 136 10.32 11.63 -8.93
C LEU A 136 11.44 11.12 -9.85
N GLU A 137 12.41 10.44 -9.26
CA GLU A 137 13.53 9.82 -9.97
C GLU A 137 13.35 8.30 -9.95
N PRO A 138 12.81 7.70 -11.03
CA PRO A 138 12.56 6.28 -11.05
C PRO A 138 13.86 5.51 -11.29
N HIS A 139 14.01 4.38 -10.60
CA HIS A 139 15.16 3.50 -10.74
C HIS A 139 14.71 2.06 -11.01
N LEU A 140 15.46 1.35 -11.85
CA LEU A 140 15.32 -0.08 -12.09
C LEU A 140 16.42 -0.87 -11.38
N ILE A 141 16.23 -2.18 -11.25
CA ILE A 141 17.30 -3.10 -10.84
C ILE A 141 18.31 -3.20 -11.98
N GLY A 142 19.53 -2.72 -11.73
CA GLY A 142 20.70 -2.84 -12.59
C GLY A 142 21.61 -3.99 -12.19
N SER A 143 22.77 -4.06 -12.85
CA SER A 143 23.74 -5.16 -12.62
C SER A 143 24.42 -5.11 -11.24
N SER A 144 24.60 -3.91 -10.67
CA SER A 144 25.33 -3.68 -9.42
C SER A 144 24.57 -2.82 -8.41
N GLY A 145 23.33 -2.44 -8.71
CA GLY A 145 22.54 -1.54 -7.86
C GLY A 145 21.30 -1.02 -8.57
N LEU A 146 20.73 0.06 -8.03
CA LEU A 146 19.63 0.77 -8.65
C LEU A 146 20.16 1.72 -9.75
N GLU A 147 19.61 1.60 -10.96
CA GLU A 147 19.97 2.44 -12.11
C GLU A 147 18.85 3.44 -12.40
N LYS A 148 19.18 4.73 -12.43
CA LYS A 148 18.21 5.80 -12.72
C LYS A 148 17.71 5.69 -14.16
N VAL A 149 16.41 5.91 -14.35
CA VAL A 149 15.74 5.91 -15.65
C VAL A 149 15.04 7.24 -15.87
N ASP A 150 14.88 7.64 -17.14
CA ASP A 150 14.08 8.82 -17.48
C ASP A 150 12.59 8.56 -17.18
N ILE A 151 11.92 9.54 -16.54
CA ILE A 151 10.50 9.44 -16.20
C ILE A 151 9.60 9.25 -17.42
N ASN A 152 9.98 9.78 -18.59
CA ASN A 152 9.26 9.58 -19.84
C ASN A 152 9.37 8.14 -20.35
N VAL A 153 10.44 7.41 -19.99
CA VAL A 153 10.56 5.98 -20.31
C VAL A 153 9.60 5.18 -19.43
N MET A 154 9.63 5.42 -18.11
CA MET A 154 8.70 4.80 -17.15
C MET A 154 7.23 5.06 -17.54
N MET A 155 6.93 6.28 -17.94
CA MET A 155 5.55 6.73 -18.19
C MET A 155 5.15 6.72 -19.67
N ARG A 156 5.92 6.08 -20.57
CA ARG A 156 5.68 6.09 -22.03
C ARG A 156 4.28 5.63 -22.44
N ASN A 157 3.69 4.71 -21.67
CA ASN A 157 2.36 4.14 -21.92
C ASN A 157 1.24 4.86 -21.16
N PHE A 158 1.57 5.92 -20.42
CA PHE A 158 0.64 6.63 -19.56
C PHE A 158 0.32 8.01 -20.15
N PRO A 159 -0.95 8.29 -20.47
CA PRO A 159 -1.33 9.59 -21.03
C PRO A 159 -0.96 10.73 -20.07
N ARG A 160 -0.34 11.78 -20.59
CA ARG A 160 -0.14 13.01 -19.81
C ARG A 160 -1.49 13.61 -19.44
N ARG A 161 -1.61 14.06 -18.20
CA ARG A 161 -2.82 14.70 -17.70
C ARG A 161 -2.95 16.11 -18.28
N LYS A 162 -4.12 16.41 -18.87
CA LYS A 162 -4.49 17.76 -19.34
C LYS A 162 -5.43 18.40 -18.33
N GLY A 163 -4.88 19.21 -17.42
CA GLY A 163 -5.64 19.89 -16.38
C GLY A 163 -5.84 19.08 -15.09
N LEU A 164 -6.46 19.68 -14.08
CA LEU A 164 -6.39 19.18 -12.68
C LEU A 164 -7.76 18.69 -12.17
N VAL A 165 -8.68 18.35 -13.09
CA VAL A 165 -10.02 17.84 -12.74
C VAL A 165 -9.89 16.54 -11.94
N GLY A 166 -10.66 16.45 -10.85
CA GLY A 166 -10.63 15.31 -9.93
C GLY A 166 -9.43 15.29 -8.98
N MET A 167 -8.46 16.20 -9.12
CA MET A 167 -7.39 16.33 -8.12
C MET A 167 -7.90 16.99 -6.85
N ARG A 168 -7.48 16.44 -5.70
CA ARG A 168 -7.90 16.89 -4.38
C ARG A 168 -6.79 17.67 -3.72
N ALA A 169 -7.19 18.73 -3.01
CA ALA A 169 -6.30 19.66 -2.35
C ALA A 169 -7.07 20.50 -1.33
N TYR A 170 -7.80 19.82 -0.44
CA TYR A 170 -8.52 20.44 0.67
C TYR A 170 -8.32 19.64 1.94
N LYS A 171 -8.23 20.31 3.09
CA LYS A 171 -8.14 19.67 4.41
C LYS A 171 -9.54 19.43 4.96
N SER A 172 -9.71 18.39 5.77
CA SER A 172 -11.03 17.96 6.28
C SER A 172 -11.11 17.88 7.80
N GLY A 173 -10.02 18.18 8.51
CA GLY A 173 -9.88 18.12 9.95
C GLY A 173 -9.92 16.71 10.55
N ARG A 174 -9.75 15.66 9.73
CA ARG A 174 -10.02 14.27 10.15
C ARG A 174 -8.87 13.58 10.88
N ILE A 175 -7.66 14.11 10.75
CA ILE A 175 -6.49 13.57 11.45
C ILE A 175 -6.49 14.12 12.87
N ASP A 176 -6.81 13.28 13.85
CA ASP A 176 -6.65 13.63 15.26
C ASP A 176 -5.17 13.62 15.62
N ARG A 177 -4.59 14.82 15.74
CA ARG A 177 -3.16 15.01 16.08
C ARG A 177 -2.80 14.48 17.48
N LYS A 178 -3.78 14.12 18.31
CA LYS A 178 -3.56 13.50 19.62
C LYS A 178 -3.31 12.00 19.54
N ASP A 179 -3.70 11.33 18.44
CA ASP A 179 -3.39 9.92 18.25
C ASP A 179 -1.85 9.78 18.13
N PRO A 180 -1.20 8.96 18.98
CA PRO A 180 0.25 8.81 19.04
C PRO A 180 0.91 8.58 17.68
N VAL A 181 0.19 7.95 16.76
CA VAL A 181 0.64 7.68 15.40
C VAL A 181 1.09 8.93 14.63
N TRP A 182 0.44 10.08 14.87
CA TRP A 182 0.77 11.35 14.18
C TRP A 182 1.90 12.13 14.84
N SER A 183 2.35 11.67 16.01
CA SER A 183 3.56 12.19 16.67
C SER A 183 4.83 11.42 16.26
N ASP A 184 4.69 10.25 15.63
CA ASP A 184 5.81 9.48 15.08
C ASP A 184 6.29 10.10 13.76
N SER A 185 7.39 10.84 13.85
CA SER A 185 7.95 11.56 12.71
C SER A 185 8.47 10.62 11.62
N SER A 186 9.03 9.47 12.00
CA SER A 186 9.57 8.49 11.07
C SER A 186 8.44 7.88 10.22
N LEU A 187 7.35 7.50 10.88
CA LEU A 187 6.17 7.01 10.21
C LEU A 187 5.54 8.03 9.26
N VAL A 188 5.31 9.25 9.75
CA VAL A 188 4.70 10.31 8.91
C VAL A 188 5.56 10.56 7.66
N THR A 189 6.88 10.38 7.76
CA THR A 189 7.78 10.47 6.61
C THR A 189 7.60 9.33 5.62
N HIS A 190 7.46 8.08 6.06
CA HIS A 190 7.15 6.95 5.17
C HIS A 190 5.81 7.16 4.45
N LEU A 191 4.77 7.56 5.19
CA LEU A 191 3.45 7.86 4.63
C LEU A 191 3.53 9.02 3.63
N PHE A 192 4.32 10.05 3.95
CA PHE A 192 4.56 11.17 3.04
C PHE A 192 5.12 10.68 1.72
N TRP A 193 6.20 9.91 1.71
CA TRP A 193 6.82 9.44 0.46
C TRP A 193 5.93 8.49 -0.33
N LYS A 194 5.20 7.61 0.38
CA LYS A 194 4.15 6.79 -0.22
C LYS A 194 3.14 7.67 -0.95
N GLU A 195 2.47 8.59 -0.27
CA GLU A 195 1.46 9.42 -0.91
C GLU A 195 2.00 10.43 -1.91
N TYR A 196 3.20 10.96 -1.69
CA TYR A 196 3.82 11.92 -2.58
C TYR A 196 4.14 11.31 -3.95
N SER A 197 4.59 10.04 -3.98
CA SER A 197 4.79 9.31 -5.25
C SER A 197 3.50 9.24 -6.07
N ARG A 198 2.37 8.87 -5.44
CA ARG A 198 1.06 8.84 -6.09
C ARG A 198 0.61 10.23 -6.52
N TYR A 199 0.74 11.23 -5.66
CA TYR A 199 0.37 12.61 -5.96
C TYR A 199 1.14 13.13 -7.17
N PHE A 200 2.46 12.94 -7.21
CA PHE A 200 3.30 13.32 -8.34
C PHE A 200 2.82 12.67 -9.65
N LEU A 201 2.60 11.36 -9.64
CA LEU A 201 2.15 10.63 -10.83
C LEU A 201 0.74 11.05 -11.25
N GLN A 202 -0.19 11.18 -10.32
CA GLN A 202 -1.56 11.63 -10.60
C GLN A 202 -1.62 13.05 -11.10
N ARG A 203 -0.73 13.94 -10.65
CA ARG A 203 -0.66 15.33 -11.12
C ARG A 203 -0.21 15.40 -12.58
N ASN A 204 0.77 14.59 -12.95
CA ASN A 204 1.42 14.66 -14.26
C ASN A 204 0.78 13.74 -15.31
N TYR A 205 0.13 12.65 -14.89
CA TYR A 205 -0.38 11.60 -15.76
C TYR A 205 -1.81 11.18 -15.38
N LEU A 206 -2.53 10.62 -16.36
CA LEU A 206 -3.79 9.92 -16.12
C LEU A 206 -3.48 8.50 -15.67
N VAL A 207 -3.74 8.23 -14.39
CA VAL A 207 -3.41 6.96 -13.76
C VAL A 207 -4.58 6.46 -12.91
N SER A 208 -4.74 5.14 -12.88
CA SER A 208 -5.48 4.44 -11.84
C SER A 208 -4.47 3.83 -10.88
N SER A 209 -4.59 4.16 -9.60
CA SER A 209 -3.67 3.71 -8.56
C SER A 209 -4.35 2.75 -7.60
N ASN A 210 -3.71 1.61 -7.33
CA ASN A 210 -4.08 0.71 -6.24
C ASN A 210 -2.95 0.68 -5.22
N ASP A 211 -3.34 0.71 -3.95
CA ASP A 211 -2.39 0.64 -2.84
C ASP A 211 -1.81 -0.79 -2.74
N LEU A 212 -0.55 -0.87 -2.35
CA LEU A 212 0.12 -2.10 -1.94
C LEU A 212 0.57 -1.84 -0.50
N ASP A 213 0.08 -2.63 0.47
CA ASP A 213 0.30 -2.33 1.89
C ASP A 213 1.73 -2.68 2.30
N PHE A 214 2.14 -3.94 2.06
CA PHE A 214 3.49 -4.43 2.32
C PHE A 214 3.94 -5.47 1.31
N PHE A 215 5.22 -5.80 1.38
CA PHE A 215 5.80 -6.92 0.70
C PHE A 215 6.70 -7.70 1.65
N ILE A 216 6.44 -8.99 1.86
CA ILE A 216 7.27 -9.86 2.71
C ILE A 216 8.07 -10.80 1.84
N ILE A 217 9.35 -10.96 2.19
CA ILE A 217 10.21 -12.01 1.66
C ILE A 217 10.34 -13.09 2.73
N GLY A 218 9.82 -14.29 2.43
CA GLY A 218 9.93 -15.46 3.30
C GLY A 218 11.36 -15.98 3.42
N LYS A 219 11.60 -16.92 4.36
CA LYS A 219 12.93 -17.55 4.49
C LYS A 219 13.31 -18.37 3.26
N SER A 220 12.32 -18.89 2.54
CA SER A 220 12.49 -19.54 1.24
C SER A 220 13.06 -18.61 0.15
N GLY A 221 13.06 -17.29 0.38
CA GLY A 221 13.37 -16.28 -0.63
C GLY A 221 12.19 -15.93 -1.54
N LYS A 222 11.02 -16.59 -1.36
CA LYS A 222 9.79 -16.23 -2.06
C LYS A 222 9.26 -14.90 -1.57
N ALA A 223 8.68 -14.18 -2.51
CA ALA A 223 8.14 -12.84 -2.38
C ALA A 223 6.61 -12.89 -2.29
N TYR A 224 6.04 -12.11 -1.38
CA TYR A 224 4.60 -12.11 -1.11
C TYR A 224 4.09 -10.66 -0.97
N PRO A 225 3.31 -10.14 -1.94
CA PRO A 225 2.55 -8.92 -1.73
C PRO A 225 1.46 -9.16 -0.68
N ILE A 226 1.22 -8.13 0.12
CA ILE A 226 0.30 -8.20 1.25
C ILE A 226 -0.87 -7.26 1.01
N GLU A 227 -2.06 -7.79 1.25
CA GLU A 227 -3.23 -6.99 1.58
C GLU A 227 -3.51 -7.13 3.07
N LEU A 228 -3.64 -6.00 3.76
CA LEU A 228 -4.00 -5.94 5.17
C LEU A 228 -5.41 -5.38 5.34
N LYS A 229 -6.17 -5.97 6.25
CA LYS A 229 -7.44 -5.41 6.76
C LYS A 229 -7.59 -5.66 8.26
N SER A 230 -8.17 -4.70 8.97
CA SER A 230 -8.72 -4.95 10.32
C SER A 230 -10.16 -5.40 10.20
N LYS A 231 -10.51 -6.54 10.80
CA LYS A 231 -11.84 -7.14 10.68
C LYS A 231 -12.28 -7.73 12.03
N ARG A 232 -13.60 -7.66 12.28
CA ARG A 232 -14.24 -8.46 13.31
C ARG A 232 -14.59 -9.83 12.77
N VAL A 233 -14.61 -10.81 13.67
CA VAL A 233 -15.16 -12.14 13.37
C VAL A 233 -16.68 -12.07 13.47
N TYR A 234 -17.34 -12.76 12.54
CA TYR A 234 -18.77 -12.97 12.58
C TYR A 234 -19.04 -14.47 12.69
N ALA A 235 -20.08 -14.84 13.42
CA ALA A 235 -20.55 -16.22 13.50
C ALA A 235 -21.67 -16.46 12.47
N ASP A 236 -21.68 -17.63 11.85
CA ASP A 236 -22.73 -18.11 10.95
C ASP A 236 -23.04 -19.58 11.27
N ALA A 237 -24.32 -19.93 11.35
CA ALA A 237 -24.75 -21.26 11.79
C ALA A 237 -24.26 -22.42 10.90
N LYS A 238 -23.88 -22.15 9.65
CA LYS A 238 -23.41 -23.16 8.69
C LYS A 238 -21.90 -23.11 8.48
N LEU A 239 -21.30 -21.93 8.60
CA LEU A 239 -19.88 -21.69 8.32
C LEU A 239 -19.01 -21.65 9.58
N GLY A 240 -19.61 -21.46 10.75
CA GLY A 240 -18.88 -21.11 11.96
C GLY A 240 -18.38 -19.66 11.90
N ASP A 241 -17.23 -19.41 12.50
CA ASP A 241 -16.58 -18.09 12.50
C ASP A 241 -16.02 -17.75 11.11
N TRP A 242 -16.20 -16.50 10.66
CA TRP A 242 -15.75 -16.05 9.35
C TRP A 242 -15.32 -14.58 9.31
N PHE A 243 -14.50 -14.25 8.31
CA PHE A 243 -14.11 -12.88 7.96
C PHE A 243 -14.72 -12.43 6.63
N GLY A 244 -15.20 -11.19 6.59
CA GLY A 244 -15.69 -10.55 5.36
C GLY A 244 -14.59 -9.88 4.56
N ILE A 245 -14.27 -10.41 3.38
CA ILE A 245 -13.28 -9.84 2.45
C ILE A 245 -13.98 -8.97 1.41
N ASP A 246 -13.53 -7.73 1.26
CA ASP A 246 -14.09 -6.78 0.28
C ASP A 246 -13.70 -7.20 -1.16
N ILE A 247 -14.62 -7.04 -2.12
CA ILE A 247 -14.42 -7.45 -3.53
C ILE A 247 -13.25 -6.76 -4.22
N GLY A 248 -12.97 -5.49 -3.88
CA GLY A 248 -11.87 -4.73 -4.48
C GLY A 248 -10.50 -5.37 -4.20
N PRO A 249 -10.11 -5.51 -2.91
CA PRO A 249 -8.96 -6.27 -2.49
C PRO A 249 -8.90 -7.70 -3.06
N PHE A 250 -10.03 -8.42 -3.02
CA PHE A 250 -10.12 -9.77 -3.58
C PHE A 250 -9.72 -9.79 -5.06
N SER A 251 -10.30 -8.90 -5.88
CA SER A 251 -10.02 -8.81 -7.32
C SER A 251 -8.57 -8.44 -7.61
N LYS A 252 -7.97 -7.57 -6.79
CA LYS A 252 -6.55 -7.21 -6.90
C LYS A 252 -5.64 -8.41 -6.65
N LEU A 253 -5.91 -9.19 -5.60
CA LEU A 253 -5.10 -10.35 -5.28
C LEU A 253 -5.32 -11.51 -6.27
N SER A 254 -6.55 -11.66 -6.78
CA SER A 254 -6.86 -12.61 -7.86
C SER A 254 -5.98 -12.36 -9.09
N PHE A 255 -5.68 -11.10 -9.41
CA PHE A 255 -4.77 -10.78 -10.50
C PHE A 255 -3.38 -11.40 -10.30
N PHE A 256 -2.79 -11.32 -9.10
CA PHE A 256 -1.46 -11.90 -8.85
C PHE A 256 -1.45 -13.41 -8.97
N VAL A 257 -2.46 -14.09 -8.42
CA VAL A 257 -2.52 -15.56 -8.38
C VAL A 257 -3.01 -16.19 -9.69
N SER A 258 -3.70 -15.43 -10.55
CA SER A 258 -4.21 -15.92 -11.84
C SER A 258 -3.14 -16.11 -12.91
N LEU A 259 -1.89 -15.70 -12.65
CA LEU A 259 -0.81 -15.73 -13.62
C LEU A 259 -0.04 -17.05 -13.54
N SER A 260 0.42 -17.52 -14.69
CA SER A 260 0.93 -18.88 -14.95
C SER A 260 2.11 -19.34 -14.08
N ASN A 261 2.73 -18.44 -13.33
CA ASN A 261 3.95 -18.72 -12.56
C ASN A 261 3.70 -19.12 -11.10
N ASN A 262 2.44 -19.43 -10.74
CA ASN A 262 2.05 -19.83 -9.37
C ASN A 262 2.48 -18.81 -8.31
N MET A 263 2.30 -17.53 -8.65
CA MET A 263 2.63 -16.40 -7.78
C MET A 263 1.60 -16.31 -6.68
N GLU A 264 2.07 -16.19 -5.45
CA GLU A 264 1.20 -16.19 -4.27
C GLU A 264 1.15 -14.80 -3.65
N ALA A 265 0.02 -14.44 -3.07
CA ALA A 265 -0.13 -13.24 -2.26
C ALA A 265 -0.59 -13.64 -0.85
N LEU A 266 -0.40 -12.74 0.12
CA LEU A 266 -0.91 -12.94 1.48
C LEU A 266 -2.06 -11.98 1.73
N TYR A 267 -3.11 -12.52 2.33
CA TYR A 267 -4.17 -11.72 2.92
C TYR A 267 -4.00 -11.79 4.44
N LEU A 268 -3.70 -10.65 5.05
CA LEU A 268 -3.50 -10.53 6.49
C LEU A 268 -4.71 -9.83 7.13
N VAL A 269 -5.12 -10.37 8.27
CA VAL A 269 -6.22 -9.82 9.06
C VAL A 269 -5.71 -9.47 10.44
N GLU A 270 -5.86 -8.21 10.82
CA GLU A 270 -5.88 -7.82 12.22
C GLU A 270 -7.27 -8.15 12.76
N GLU A 271 -7.39 -9.20 13.57
CA GLU A 271 -8.63 -9.45 14.30
C GLU A 271 -8.77 -8.38 15.37
N VAL A 272 -9.92 -7.70 15.40
CA VAL A 272 -10.21 -6.65 16.38
C VAL A 272 -11.48 -6.95 17.16
N ASP A 273 -11.49 -6.54 18.42
CA ASP A 273 -12.65 -6.63 19.30
C ASP A 273 -13.71 -5.54 18.99
N ASP A 274 -14.74 -5.48 19.84
CA ASP A 274 -15.81 -4.48 19.72
C ASP A 274 -15.37 -3.04 20.02
N LEU A 275 -14.26 -2.87 20.72
CA LEU A 275 -13.64 -1.58 21.05
C LEU A 275 -12.55 -1.20 20.03
N GLY A 276 -12.19 -2.11 19.11
CA GLY A 276 -11.12 -1.93 18.14
C GLY A 276 -9.73 -2.31 18.64
N GLY A 277 -9.63 -2.96 19.81
CA GLY A 277 -8.40 -3.55 20.32
C GLY A 277 -7.98 -4.76 19.49
N ASN A 278 -6.67 -4.91 19.25
CA ASN A 278 -6.13 -6.07 18.53
C ASN A 278 -6.27 -7.34 19.39
N ILE A 279 -6.80 -8.40 18.80
CA ILE A 279 -6.92 -9.74 19.40
C ILE A 279 -5.77 -10.63 18.91
N GLU A 280 -5.61 -10.77 17.59
CA GLU A 280 -4.61 -11.64 16.96
C GLU A 280 -4.32 -11.17 15.53
N TRP A 281 -3.12 -11.49 15.04
CA TRP A 281 -2.75 -11.32 13.64
C TRP A 281 -2.90 -12.64 12.91
N TRP A 282 -3.79 -12.67 11.92
CA TRP A 282 -4.05 -13.82 11.10
C TRP A 282 -3.48 -13.62 9.70
N GLY A 283 -3.02 -14.70 9.09
CA GLY A 283 -2.61 -14.72 7.70
C GLY A 283 -3.13 -15.93 6.96
N VAL A 284 -3.26 -15.78 5.65
CA VAL A 284 -3.61 -16.87 4.74
C VAL A 284 -3.00 -16.60 3.37
N ARG A 285 -2.60 -17.67 2.66
CA ARG A 285 -2.24 -17.58 1.25
C ARG A 285 -3.50 -17.29 0.43
N PHE A 286 -3.44 -16.35 -0.48
CA PHE A 286 -4.64 -15.93 -1.20
C PHE A 286 -5.22 -17.04 -2.10
N SER A 287 -4.39 -17.97 -2.58
CA SER A 287 -4.87 -19.17 -3.26
C SER A 287 -5.80 -20.04 -2.39
N GLU A 288 -5.56 -20.11 -1.08
CA GLU A 288 -6.46 -20.80 -0.14
C GLU A 288 -7.77 -20.02 0.04
N VAL A 289 -7.71 -18.69 0.08
CA VAL A 289 -8.91 -17.86 0.06
C VAL A 289 -9.77 -18.19 -1.15
N LEU A 290 -9.19 -18.31 -2.36
CA LEU A 290 -9.95 -18.65 -3.56
C LEU A 290 -10.63 -20.03 -3.47
N LYS A 291 -9.98 -21.02 -2.85
CA LYS A 291 -10.51 -22.39 -2.71
C LYS A 291 -11.67 -22.47 -1.73
N TYR A 292 -11.62 -21.71 -0.64
CA TYR A 292 -12.56 -21.84 0.49
C TYR A 292 -13.56 -20.70 0.62
N CYS A 293 -13.43 -19.64 -0.18
CA CYS A 293 -14.37 -18.53 -0.14
C CYS A 293 -15.77 -18.93 -0.65
N PHE A 294 -16.80 -18.27 -0.14
CA PHE A 294 -18.18 -18.47 -0.57
C PHE A 294 -18.50 -17.57 -1.75
N TRP A 295 -18.93 -18.15 -2.87
CA TRP A 295 -19.02 -17.42 -4.15
C TRP A 295 -20.20 -16.44 -4.23
N VAL A 296 -21.07 -16.45 -3.22
CA VAL A 296 -22.21 -15.52 -3.13
C VAL A 296 -21.75 -14.26 -2.40
N THR A 297 -21.70 -13.15 -3.14
CA THR A 297 -21.46 -11.85 -2.55
C THR A 297 -22.63 -11.47 -1.66
N GLN A 298 -22.34 -10.94 -0.48
CA GLN A 298 -23.36 -10.36 0.38
C GLN A 298 -23.07 -8.88 0.57
N SER A 299 -24.10 -8.10 0.87
CA SER A 299 -23.88 -6.80 1.46
C SER A 299 -23.12 -7.03 2.75
N GLY A 300 -21.89 -6.56 2.81
CA GLY A 300 -21.13 -6.49 4.05
C GLY A 300 -21.89 -5.69 5.10
N GLY A 301 -21.43 -5.79 6.34
CA GLY A 301 -21.91 -4.91 7.41
C GLY A 301 -21.83 -3.45 6.98
N ALA A 302 -22.66 -2.59 7.57
CA ALA A 302 -22.54 -1.15 7.36
C ALA A 302 -21.07 -0.77 7.60
N SER A 303 -20.38 -0.30 6.56
CA SER A 303 -19.11 0.38 6.80
C SER A 303 -19.41 1.54 7.74
N MET A 304 -18.44 1.96 8.54
CA MET A 304 -18.67 3.05 9.49
C MET A 304 -19.10 4.38 8.85
N GLY A 305 -19.06 4.51 7.52
CA GLY A 305 -19.58 5.63 6.75
C GLY A 305 -20.92 5.38 6.04
N GLY A 306 -21.68 4.35 6.40
CA GLY A 306 -23.05 4.08 5.90
C GLY A 306 -23.14 3.37 4.54
N GLY A 307 -22.06 3.28 3.76
CA GLY A 307 -22.01 2.45 2.55
C GLY A 307 -21.93 0.95 2.88
N ARG A 308 -22.69 0.11 2.18
CA ARG A 308 -22.54 -1.35 2.23
C ARG A 308 -21.44 -1.75 1.24
N SER A 309 -20.30 -2.27 1.72
CA SER A 309 -19.32 -2.88 0.81
C SER A 309 -19.83 -4.26 0.40
N ASN A 310 -19.57 -4.70 -0.84
CA ASN A 310 -19.81 -6.09 -1.20
C ASN A 310 -18.66 -6.93 -0.66
N THR A 311 -19.00 -7.96 0.11
CA THR A 311 -18.02 -8.86 0.72
C THR A 311 -18.29 -10.30 0.35
N ILE A 312 -17.22 -11.08 0.33
CA ILE A 312 -17.24 -12.55 0.28
C ILE A 312 -16.96 -13.08 1.68
N LYS A 313 -17.72 -14.10 2.11
CA LYS A 313 -17.45 -14.81 3.36
C LYS A 313 -16.27 -15.76 3.18
N VAL A 314 -15.34 -15.72 4.12
CA VAL A 314 -14.22 -16.64 4.16
C VAL A 314 -14.12 -17.22 5.57
N PRO A 315 -14.22 -18.55 5.75
CA PRO A 315 -14.15 -19.18 7.07
C PRO A 315 -12.87 -18.76 7.82
N LYS A 316 -12.96 -18.48 9.12
CA LYS A 316 -11.82 -18.10 9.96
C LYS A 316 -10.83 -19.25 10.09
N GLU A 317 -11.32 -20.49 10.10
CA GLU A 317 -10.51 -21.72 10.27
C GLU A 317 -9.41 -21.91 9.21
N ILE A 318 -9.53 -21.30 8.03
CA ILE A 318 -8.46 -21.40 7.01
C ILE A 318 -7.30 -20.44 7.28
N PHE A 319 -7.50 -19.47 8.18
CA PHE A 319 -6.47 -18.54 8.57
C PHE A 319 -5.59 -19.15 9.63
N THR A 320 -4.30 -18.85 9.53
CA THR A 320 -3.28 -19.30 10.48
C THR A 320 -2.77 -18.09 11.26
N PRO A 321 -2.54 -18.19 12.59
CA PRO A 321 -1.88 -17.12 13.33
C PRO A 321 -0.56 -16.76 12.64
N LEU A 322 -0.27 -15.47 12.50
CA LEU A 322 0.79 -15.00 11.61
C LEU A 322 2.16 -15.55 12.02
N HIS A 323 2.43 -15.65 13.32
CA HIS A 323 3.66 -16.26 13.85
C HIS A 323 3.82 -17.75 13.49
N LEU A 324 2.74 -18.47 13.20
CA LEU A 324 2.77 -19.85 12.73
C LEU A 324 2.82 -19.94 11.20
N LEU A 325 2.26 -18.96 10.49
CA LEU A 325 2.29 -18.91 9.03
C LEU A 325 3.68 -18.55 8.49
N LEU A 326 4.31 -17.50 9.03
CA LEU A 326 5.57 -16.94 8.51
C LEU A 326 6.69 -17.99 8.31
N PRO A 327 6.91 -18.96 9.21
CA PRO A 327 7.91 -20.02 9.02
C PRO A 327 7.67 -20.92 7.80
N THR A 328 6.43 -20.97 7.30
CA THR A 328 6.03 -21.82 6.15
C THR A 328 6.25 -21.13 4.80
N LEU A 329 6.60 -19.83 4.80
CA LEU A 329 6.65 -18.97 3.61
C LEU A 329 7.95 -19.08 2.80
#